data_AF-A0A497CPV9-F1
#
_entry.id   AF-A0A497CPV9-F1
#
_cell.length_a   1.000
_cell.length_b   1.000
_cell.length_c   1.000
_cell.angle_alpha   90.00
_cell.angle_beta   90.00
_cell.angle_gamma   90.00
#
_symmetry.space_group_name_H-M   'P 1'
#
loop_
_entity.id
_entity.type
_entity.pdbx_description
1 polymer ?
#
loop_
_entity_poly.entity_id
_entity_poly.type
_entity_poly.pdbx_seq_one_letter_code
_entity_poly.pdbx_strand_id
1 'polypeptide(L)'
;WEITNAIGNDAPSAQWNWDPDPGADYSSMLTSPPFNADMMTEGRIWLDFDLALEDRNATGDEEMLVEVYDGMVWHTVATFDNADGSFDFTANHVEITDYALEGVFMVRFNATGLNSFDVINWNVDHICVYRTCDAPFNLTGEYLWNSGDEFGAMINWEAEAPTGGGGTEELIYDNGVATGAYSYNGYTMSTHMSPAGPCQVLELKFYTTIQAGDNSFNAQMFDWAGSQPGTTELFNQSMTAVDEDWVSLDISGSNVEVDGDFMVGFGSINATTFLGYDAGLDNGRSWDYDNAGGWAAWNEAYLIRAVVQYPDGRIAEIGAGISDDQVTLTPGFSLTAHGRDYTDVVTVDPQDNRSAGRTLDHFNVFRSPDGEDNYALIGTTAAEEGVTDYSYFDTDVEIATYCYKVTAVYMSETDECESDFALTPDESQDFVCVFVTAIDDPLALSTIVYPNPARDQVTISSSQEMTRIMVLNYVGQLVLDSEVNQSKVVLNTSDYESGIYLVRIETENGVVTKRFAIAR
;
A
#
# COMPACT_ATOMS: atom_id res chain seq x y z
N TRP A 1 -27.51 -11.54 -19.81
CA TRP A 1 -27.17 -12.17 -18.53
C TRP A 1 -28.27 -13.09 -18.08
N GLU A 2 -27.93 -14.35 -17.83
CA GLU A 2 -28.77 -15.38 -17.23
C GLU A 2 -27.94 -16.26 -16.29
N ILE A 3 -28.59 -16.99 -15.39
CA ILE A 3 -27.90 -18.01 -14.59
C ILE A 3 -28.03 -19.35 -15.30
N THR A 4 -26.91 -19.97 -15.67
CA THR A 4 -26.89 -21.26 -16.35
C THR A 4 -26.50 -22.37 -15.36
N ASN A 5 -27.33 -23.42 -15.29
CA ASN A 5 -27.03 -24.61 -14.46
C ASN A 5 -26.19 -25.66 -15.21
N ALA A 6 -25.80 -25.37 -16.46
CA ALA A 6 -25.07 -26.32 -17.31
C ALA A 6 -23.56 -26.07 -17.35
N ILE A 7 -23.13 -24.84 -17.06
CA ILE A 7 -21.74 -24.37 -17.18
C ILE A 7 -21.38 -23.67 -15.86
N GLY A 8 -20.16 -23.90 -15.36
CA GLY A 8 -19.60 -23.27 -14.16
C GLY A 8 -18.35 -23.99 -13.69
N ASN A 9 -17.59 -23.38 -12.78
CA ASN A 9 -16.51 -24.02 -12.07
C ASN A 9 -17.10 -24.74 -10.84
N ASP A 10 -17.88 -25.80 -11.09
CA ASP A 10 -18.99 -26.31 -10.27
C ASP A 10 -20.29 -25.49 -10.46
N ALA A 11 -20.98 -25.72 -11.58
CA ALA A 11 -22.23 -25.06 -11.96
C ALA A 11 -23.23 -24.85 -10.79
N PRO A 12 -23.94 -23.70 -10.76
CA PRO A 12 -24.19 -22.77 -11.86
C PRO A 12 -23.23 -21.57 -11.96
N SER A 13 -23.14 -20.95 -13.15
CA SER A 13 -22.45 -19.66 -13.36
C SER A 13 -23.39 -18.58 -13.93
N ALA A 14 -22.99 -17.31 -13.81
CA ALA A 14 -23.63 -16.19 -14.48
C ALA A 14 -23.10 -16.07 -15.92
N GLN A 15 -23.99 -16.19 -16.90
CA GLN A 15 -23.64 -16.21 -18.31
C GLN A 15 -24.18 -14.97 -19.02
N TRP A 16 -23.31 -14.29 -19.75
CA TRP A 16 -23.70 -13.40 -20.81
C TRP A 16 -23.67 -14.15 -22.15
N ASN A 17 -24.68 -13.94 -22.99
CA ASN A 17 -24.81 -14.60 -24.29
C ASN A 17 -24.84 -13.56 -25.39
N TRP A 18 -24.27 -13.93 -26.55
CA TRP A 18 -24.27 -13.09 -27.76
C TRP A 18 -25.66 -12.77 -28.32
N ASP A 19 -26.67 -13.61 -28.02
CA ASP A 19 -28.08 -13.52 -28.47
C ASP A 19 -29.03 -13.27 -27.28
N PRO A 20 -30.03 -12.37 -27.39
CA PRO A 20 -30.36 -11.53 -28.55
C PRO A 20 -29.26 -10.51 -28.89
N ASP A 21 -29.00 -10.34 -30.18
CA ASP A 21 -28.06 -9.34 -30.72
C ASP A 21 -28.30 -7.96 -30.07
N PRO A 22 -27.36 -7.49 -29.22
CA PRO A 22 -27.48 -6.22 -28.52
C PRO A 22 -27.23 -5.00 -29.44
N GLY A 23 -26.78 -5.21 -30.68
CA GLY A 23 -26.41 -4.16 -31.63
C GLY A 23 -24.90 -3.94 -31.71
N ALA A 24 -24.48 -3.03 -32.60
CA ALA A 24 -23.09 -2.58 -32.68
C ALA A 24 -22.71 -1.74 -31.46
N ASP A 25 -21.43 -1.77 -31.08
CA ASP A 25 -20.89 -1.05 -29.91
C ASP A 25 -21.69 -1.38 -28.64
N TYR A 26 -21.95 -2.67 -28.41
CA TYR A 26 -22.81 -3.09 -27.32
C TYR A 26 -22.11 -2.94 -25.98
N SER A 27 -22.92 -2.80 -24.94
CA SER A 27 -22.49 -2.84 -23.56
C SER A 27 -23.62 -3.43 -22.72
N SER A 28 -23.31 -4.46 -21.92
CA SER A 28 -24.30 -5.27 -21.22
C SER A 28 -23.81 -5.66 -19.84
N MET A 29 -24.46 -5.11 -18.80
CA MET A 29 -23.95 -5.20 -17.43
C MET A 29 -24.70 -6.23 -16.57
N LEU A 30 -23.95 -6.97 -15.75
CA LEU A 30 -24.42 -7.67 -14.56
C LEU A 30 -23.94 -6.87 -13.34
N THR A 31 -24.87 -6.20 -12.67
CA THR A 31 -24.55 -5.30 -11.55
C THR A 31 -25.05 -5.87 -10.22
N SER A 32 -24.20 -5.81 -9.20
CA SER A 32 -24.56 -6.21 -7.85
C SER A 32 -25.59 -5.25 -7.22
N PRO A 33 -26.29 -5.67 -6.16
CA PRO A 33 -26.85 -4.72 -5.19
C PRO A 33 -25.74 -3.86 -4.58
N PRO A 34 -26.07 -2.69 -3.99
CA PRO A 34 -25.10 -1.90 -3.24
C PRO A 34 -24.59 -2.64 -2.01
N PHE A 35 -23.28 -2.61 -1.82
CA PHE A 35 -22.57 -3.00 -0.61
C PHE A 35 -22.38 -1.77 0.28
N ASN A 36 -22.39 -1.98 1.59
CA ASN A 36 -22.18 -0.89 2.55
C ASN A 36 -20.87 -1.12 3.31
N ALA A 37 -19.85 -0.33 2.98
CA ALA A 37 -18.61 -0.19 3.72
C ALA A 37 -18.50 1.20 4.39
N ASP A 38 -19.63 1.91 4.54
CA ASP A 38 -19.71 3.12 5.35
C ASP A 38 -19.18 2.83 6.76
N MET A 39 -18.36 3.75 7.27
CA MET A 39 -17.63 3.64 8.55
C MET A 39 -16.58 2.52 8.62
N MET A 40 -16.34 1.76 7.54
CA MET A 40 -15.18 0.87 7.47
C MET A 40 -13.95 1.70 7.09
N THR A 41 -12.91 1.64 7.90
CA THR A 41 -11.66 2.38 7.75
C THR A 41 -10.43 1.46 7.70
N GLU A 42 -10.54 0.22 8.19
CA GLU A 42 -9.40 -0.71 8.25
C GLU A 42 -9.46 -1.79 7.17
N GLY A 43 -8.34 -2.46 6.92
CA GLY A 43 -8.28 -3.62 6.04
C GLY A 43 -8.39 -3.29 4.55
N ARG A 44 -8.50 -4.34 3.74
CA ARG A 44 -8.57 -4.30 2.28
C ARG A 44 -9.83 -4.98 1.81
N ILE A 45 -10.44 -4.47 0.75
CA ILE A 45 -11.62 -5.08 0.13
C ILE A 45 -11.18 -5.74 -1.17
N TRP A 46 -11.49 -7.02 -1.30
CA TRP A 46 -11.15 -7.86 -2.45
C TRP A 46 -12.41 -8.23 -3.22
N LEU A 47 -12.25 -8.31 -4.55
CA LEU A 47 -13.21 -8.89 -5.48
C LEU A 47 -12.57 -10.10 -6.15
N ASP A 48 -13.02 -11.28 -5.75
CA ASP A 48 -12.63 -12.55 -6.35
C ASP A 48 -13.73 -13.05 -7.28
N PHE A 49 -13.33 -13.62 -8.41
CA PHE A 49 -14.24 -14.23 -9.38
C PHE A 49 -13.49 -15.15 -10.33
N ASP A 50 -14.18 -16.18 -10.79
CA ASP A 50 -13.72 -17.00 -11.92
C ASP A 50 -14.32 -16.44 -13.22
N LEU A 51 -13.50 -16.33 -14.26
CA LEU A 51 -13.94 -15.89 -15.60
C LEU A 51 -13.61 -16.95 -16.64
N ALA A 52 -14.54 -17.20 -17.56
CA ALA A 52 -14.34 -18.01 -18.75
C ALA A 52 -14.95 -17.33 -19.98
N LEU A 53 -14.39 -17.64 -21.15
CA LEU A 53 -14.84 -17.14 -22.45
C LEU A 53 -15.00 -18.31 -23.43
N GLU A 54 -16.17 -18.42 -24.03
CA GLU A 54 -16.37 -19.18 -25.26
C GLU A 54 -16.44 -18.19 -26.44
N ASP A 55 -15.35 -18.13 -27.19
CA ASP A 55 -15.17 -17.21 -28.32
C ASP A 55 -15.60 -17.85 -29.66
N ARG A 56 -15.98 -17.01 -30.61
CA ARG A 56 -16.25 -17.42 -32.01
C ARG A 56 -15.16 -16.92 -32.95
N ASN A 57 -14.75 -15.67 -32.82
CA ASN A 57 -13.71 -15.03 -33.62
C ASN A 57 -12.86 -14.13 -32.72
N ALA A 58 -11.60 -14.50 -32.53
CA ALA A 58 -10.66 -13.75 -31.71
C ALA A 58 -10.24 -12.44 -32.40
N THR A 59 -10.97 -11.36 -32.13
CA THR A 59 -10.78 -10.04 -32.75
C THR A 59 -9.95 -9.10 -31.88
N GLY A 60 -10.05 -9.24 -30.55
CA GLY A 60 -9.54 -8.28 -29.57
C GLY A 60 -10.45 -7.07 -29.39
N ASP A 61 -11.62 -7.05 -30.05
CA ASP A 61 -12.58 -5.95 -30.02
C ASP A 61 -13.74 -6.21 -29.04
N GLU A 62 -13.78 -7.40 -28.43
CA GLU A 62 -14.80 -7.85 -27.49
C GLU A 62 -14.20 -8.04 -26.10
N GLU A 63 -14.74 -7.34 -25.12
CA GLU A 63 -14.16 -7.20 -23.79
C GLU A 63 -15.16 -7.54 -22.67
N MET A 64 -14.62 -8.05 -21.57
CA MET A 64 -15.26 -8.08 -20.26
C MET A 64 -14.56 -7.04 -19.37
N LEU A 65 -15.28 -5.97 -19.03
CA LEU A 65 -14.84 -5.00 -18.04
C LEU A 65 -15.37 -5.37 -16.66
N VAL A 66 -14.49 -5.36 -15.67
CA VAL A 66 -14.85 -5.46 -14.25
C VAL A 66 -14.76 -4.07 -13.66
N GLU A 67 -15.87 -3.59 -13.09
CA GLU A 67 -15.98 -2.20 -12.70
C GLU A 67 -16.54 -2.05 -11.29
N VAL A 68 -16.07 -1.04 -10.57
CA VAL A 68 -16.53 -0.66 -9.22
C VAL A 68 -17.11 0.73 -9.25
N TYR A 69 -18.30 0.90 -8.67
CA TYR A 69 -18.93 2.19 -8.47
C TYR A 69 -18.58 2.73 -7.09
N ASP A 70 -17.94 3.88 -7.01
CA ASP A 70 -17.50 4.51 -5.75
C ASP A 70 -18.60 5.36 -5.07
N GLY A 71 -19.82 5.37 -5.62
CA GLY A 71 -20.89 6.26 -5.20
C GLY A 71 -21.06 7.51 -6.08
N MET A 72 -20.10 7.77 -6.97
CA MET A 72 -20.11 8.88 -7.93
C MET A 72 -19.96 8.39 -9.37
N VAL A 73 -18.91 7.62 -9.66
CA VAL A 73 -18.52 7.16 -11.00
C VAL A 73 -18.15 5.68 -11.00
N TRP A 74 -18.16 5.06 -12.18
CA TRP A 74 -17.70 3.68 -12.38
C TRP A 74 -16.23 3.70 -12.78
N HIS A 75 -15.42 2.89 -12.09
CA HIS A 75 -13.99 2.70 -12.34
C HIS A 75 -13.75 1.29 -12.88
N THR A 76 -13.03 1.16 -13.98
CA THR A 76 -12.61 -0.15 -14.49
C THR A 76 -11.41 -0.63 -13.69
N VAL A 77 -11.58 -1.76 -12.98
CA VAL A 77 -10.55 -2.37 -12.12
C VAL A 77 -9.89 -3.60 -12.77
N ALA A 78 -10.50 -4.17 -13.81
CA ALA A 78 -9.88 -5.16 -14.68
C ALA A 78 -10.54 -5.19 -16.07
N THR A 79 -9.76 -5.56 -17.09
CA THR A 79 -10.22 -5.73 -18.48
C THR A 79 -9.71 -7.05 -19.02
N PHE A 80 -10.59 -7.80 -19.69
CA PHE A 80 -10.26 -9.03 -20.40
C PHE A 80 -10.79 -8.94 -21.83
N ASP A 81 -9.96 -9.16 -22.83
CA ASP A 81 -10.37 -9.15 -24.24
C ASP A 81 -10.43 -10.57 -24.83
N ASN A 82 -10.99 -10.68 -26.05
CA ASN A 82 -11.07 -11.94 -26.78
C ASN A 82 -9.92 -12.17 -27.80
N ALA A 83 -8.82 -11.40 -27.77
CA ALA A 83 -7.76 -11.46 -28.78
C ALA A 83 -7.07 -12.84 -28.86
N ASP A 84 -7.00 -13.55 -27.73
CA ASP A 84 -6.43 -14.90 -27.63
C ASP A 84 -7.47 -16.03 -27.81
N GLY A 85 -8.74 -15.68 -28.04
CA GLY A 85 -9.86 -16.62 -28.20
C GLY A 85 -10.33 -17.26 -26.90
N SER A 86 -11.00 -18.41 -26.98
CA SER A 86 -11.64 -19.06 -25.83
C SER A 86 -10.66 -19.47 -24.73
N PHE A 87 -11.07 -19.32 -23.47
CA PHE A 87 -10.35 -19.81 -22.30
C PHE A 87 -11.30 -20.40 -21.26
N ASP A 88 -10.81 -21.42 -20.55
CA ASP A 88 -11.52 -22.06 -19.43
C ASP A 88 -11.48 -21.18 -18.17
N PHE A 89 -12.33 -21.50 -17.19
CA PHE A 89 -12.43 -20.76 -15.92
C PHE A 89 -11.05 -20.51 -15.29
N THR A 90 -10.73 -19.23 -15.13
CA THR A 90 -9.51 -18.74 -14.49
C THR A 90 -9.90 -17.87 -13.30
N ALA A 91 -9.29 -18.14 -12.14
CA ALA A 91 -9.51 -17.37 -10.92
C ALA A 91 -8.82 -16.01 -11.00
N ASN A 92 -9.53 -14.96 -10.61
CA ASN A 92 -9.05 -13.59 -10.55
C ASN A 92 -9.24 -13.05 -9.13
N HIS A 93 -8.27 -12.24 -8.69
CA HIS A 93 -8.21 -11.63 -7.37
C HIS A 93 -7.84 -10.16 -7.57
N VAL A 94 -8.78 -9.26 -7.28
CA VAL A 94 -8.63 -7.82 -7.55
C VAL A 94 -8.84 -7.03 -6.27
N GLU A 95 -7.87 -6.19 -5.90
CA GLU A 95 -8.04 -5.23 -4.81
C GLU A 95 -8.95 -4.09 -5.28
N ILE A 96 -10.00 -3.79 -4.51
CA ILE A 96 -10.97 -2.73 -4.82
C ILE A 96 -11.09 -1.70 -3.69
N THR A 97 -10.18 -1.75 -2.71
CA THR A 97 -10.20 -0.95 -1.47
C THR A 97 -10.47 0.53 -1.75
N ASP A 98 -9.71 1.15 -2.65
CA ASP A 98 -9.76 2.60 -2.93
C ASP A 98 -11.11 3.09 -3.47
N TYR A 99 -11.91 2.19 -4.06
CA TYR A 99 -13.23 2.49 -4.64
C TYR A 99 -14.39 2.00 -3.78
N ALA A 100 -14.10 1.25 -2.70
CA ALA A 100 -15.08 0.52 -1.92
C ALA A 100 -15.15 0.95 -0.46
N LEU A 101 -13.99 1.24 0.16
CA LEU A 101 -13.88 1.58 1.58
C LEU A 101 -14.61 2.90 1.90
N GLU A 102 -15.03 3.09 3.15
CA GLU A 102 -15.69 4.30 3.68
C GLU A 102 -17.01 4.70 2.99
N GLY A 103 -17.54 3.88 2.08
CA GLY A 103 -18.66 4.25 1.23
C GLY A 103 -19.64 3.13 0.89
N VAL A 104 -20.62 3.50 0.08
CA VAL A 104 -21.55 2.55 -0.55
C VAL A 104 -21.07 2.30 -1.97
N PHE A 105 -20.69 1.06 -2.27
CA PHE A 105 -20.15 0.71 -3.57
C PHE A 105 -20.97 -0.40 -4.25
N MET A 106 -20.78 -0.55 -5.56
CA MET A 106 -21.34 -1.67 -6.34
C MET A 106 -20.24 -2.24 -7.22
N VAL A 107 -20.33 -3.53 -7.55
CA VAL A 107 -19.45 -4.14 -8.56
C VAL A 107 -20.30 -4.54 -9.76
N ARG A 108 -19.71 -4.50 -10.96
CA ARG A 108 -20.36 -5.04 -12.15
C ARG A 108 -19.39 -5.69 -13.12
N PHE A 109 -19.93 -6.60 -13.90
CA PHE A 109 -19.28 -7.22 -15.05
C PHE A 109 -19.99 -6.70 -16.30
N ASN A 110 -19.26 -6.08 -17.20
CA ASN A 110 -19.78 -5.43 -18.40
C ASN A 110 -19.17 -6.08 -19.65
N ALA A 111 -19.97 -6.92 -20.30
CA ALA A 111 -19.62 -7.44 -21.61
C ALA A 111 -19.86 -6.33 -22.64
N THR A 112 -18.80 -5.91 -23.32
CA THR A 112 -18.79 -4.78 -24.25
C THR A 112 -17.98 -5.10 -25.49
N GLY A 113 -18.25 -4.44 -26.60
CA GLY A 113 -17.46 -4.62 -27.81
C GLY A 113 -18.17 -4.19 -29.08
N LEU A 114 -17.51 -4.40 -30.23
CA LEU A 114 -18.02 -3.91 -31.52
C LEU A 114 -19.11 -4.82 -32.10
N ASN A 115 -19.00 -6.12 -31.93
CA ASN A 115 -19.82 -7.14 -32.58
C ASN A 115 -19.98 -8.39 -31.71
N SER A 116 -21.13 -8.51 -31.02
CA SER A 116 -21.39 -9.63 -30.11
C SER A 116 -21.30 -11.01 -30.75
N PHE A 117 -21.46 -11.11 -32.08
CA PHE A 117 -21.34 -12.36 -32.81
C PHE A 117 -19.90 -12.90 -32.86
N ASP A 118 -18.89 -12.13 -32.48
CA ASP A 118 -17.53 -12.61 -32.36
C ASP A 118 -17.32 -13.40 -31.06
N VAL A 119 -18.23 -13.29 -30.10
CA VAL A 119 -18.27 -14.11 -28.86
C VAL A 119 -19.46 -15.09 -28.90
N ILE A 120 -19.36 -16.22 -28.18
CA ILE A 120 -20.50 -17.09 -27.86
C ILE A 120 -21.03 -16.75 -26.47
N ASN A 121 -20.19 -16.84 -25.44
CA ASN A 121 -20.59 -16.44 -24.10
C ASN A 121 -19.40 -16.02 -23.26
N TRP A 122 -19.68 -15.14 -22.30
CA TRP A 122 -18.84 -14.91 -21.14
C TRP A 122 -19.50 -15.57 -19.94
N ASN A 123 -18.71 -16.25 -19.12
CA ASN A 123 -19.19 -16.89 -17.90
C ASN A 123 -18.39 -16.38 -16.70
N VAL A 124 -19.09 -15.88 -15.69
CA VAL A 124 -18.54 -15.44 -14.42
C VAL A 124 -19.08 -16.34 -13.32
N ASP A 125 -18.20 -16.84 -12.45
CA ASP A 125 -18.54 -17.73 -11.34
C ASP A 125 -17.79 -17.35 -10.07
N HIS A 126 -18.15 -17.93 -8.92
CA HIS A 126 -17.49 -17.72 -7.62
C HIS A 126 -17.22 -16.25 -7.25
N ILE A 127 -18.16 -15.34 -7.58
CA ILE A 127 -18.04 -13.92 -7.28
C ILE A 127 -18.12 -13.72 -5.76
N CYS A 128 -17.02 -13.28 -5.16
CA CYS A 128 -16.89 -13.02 -3.72
C CYS A 128 -16.34 -11.62 -3.50
N VAL A 129 -17.09 -10.80 -2.76
CA VAL A 129 -16.59 -9.52 -2.22
C VAL A 129 -16.40 -9.70 -0.73
N TYR A 130 -15.19 -9.50 -0.25
CA TYR A 130 -14.86 -9.70 1.16
C TYR A 130 -13.77 -8.73 1.60
N ARG A 131 -13.66 -8.58 2.92
CA ARG A 131 -12.69 -7.73 3.58
C ARG A 131 -11.67 -8.61 4.30
N THR A 132 -10.39 -8.25 4.21
CA THR A 132 -9.32 -8.87 5.01
C THR A 132 -8.49 -7.83 5.72
N CYS A 133 -7.79 -8.24 6.77
CA CYS A 133 -6.77 -7.45 7.43
C CYS A 133 -5.43 -8.19 7.38
N ASP A 134 -4.35 -7.42 7.27
CA ASP A 134 -3.01 -7.97 7.08
C ASP A 134 -2.63 -8.80 8.33
N ALA A 135 -2.41 -10.10 8.12
CA ALA A 135 -2.11 -11.04 9.20
C ALA A 135 -0.63 -10.98 9.61
N PRO A 136 -0.31 -11.29 10.88
CA PRO A 136 1.08 -11.53 11.25
C PRO A 136 1.63 -12.77 10.53
N PHE A 137 2.94 -12.93 10.49
CA PHE A 137 3.61 -14.03 9.81
C PHE A 137 4.84 -14.50 10.60
N ASN A 138 5.55 -15.50 10.08
CA ASN A 138 6.73 -16.08 10.74
C ASN A 138 6.46 -16.55 12.18
N LEU A 139 5.29 -17.17 12.42
CA LEU A 139 4.90 -17.68 13.73
C LEU A 139 5.81 -18.83 14.19
N THR A 140 6.43 -18.65 15.34
CA THR A 140 7.32 -19.65 15.97
C THR A 140 7.04 -19.80 17.45
N GLY A 141 7.40 -20.95 18.00
CA GLY A 141 7.17 -21.30 19.40
C GLY A 141 8.33 -22.11 19.96
N GLU A 142 8.83 -21.73 21.13
CA GLU A 142 9.89 -22.43 21.84
C GLU A 142 9.62 -22.53 23.36
N TYR A 143 9.95 -23.68 23.96
CA TYR A 143 9.91 -23.86 25.41
C TYR A 143 11.19 -23.29 26.03
N LEU A 144 11.06 -22.35 26.98
CA LEU A 144 12.20 -21.65 27.58
C LEU A 144 12.04 -21.50 29.10
N TRP A 145 13.18 -21.34 29.75
CA TRP A 145 13.30 -20.87 31.13
C TRP A 145 13.78 -19.43 31.15
N ASN A 146 13.21 -18.64 32.06
CA ASN A 146 13.71 -17.32 32.39
C ASN A 146 14.71 -17.36 33.56
N SER A 147 15.45 -16.27 33.75
CA SER A 147 16.42 -16.08 34.84
C SER A 147 15.76 -15.93 36.22
N GLY A 148 14.43 -15.88 36.28
CA GLY A 148 13.64 -15.93 37.50
C GLY A 148 13.29 -17.34 37.96
N ASP A 149 13.78 -18.39 37.28
CA ASP A 149 13.41 -19.80 37.51
C ASP A 149 11.94 -20.11 37.15
N GLU A 150 11.35 -19.31 36.25
CA GLU A 150 10.02 -19.56 35.68
C GLU A 150 10.17 -20.11 34.26
N PHE A 151 9.44 -21.18 33.96
CA PHE A 151 9.39 -21.79 32.64
C PHE A 151 8.10 -21.40 31.91
N GLY A 152 8.14 -21.47 30.58
CA GLY A 152 6.98 -21.13 29.77
C GLY A 152 7.16 -21.43 28.30
N ALA A 153 6.13 -21.11 27.51
CA ALA A 153 6.18 -21.11 26.06
C ALA A 153 6.40 -19.68 25.55
N MET A 154 7.47 -19.48 24.77
CA MET A 154 7.74 -18.23 24.07
C MET A 154 7.18 -18.34 22.66
N ILE A 155 6.26 -17.45 22.31
CA ILE A 155 5.66 -17.33 20.99
C ILE A 155 6.21 -16.07 20.34
N ASN A 156 6.76 -16.17 19.14
CA ASN A 156 7.26 -15.03 18.39
C ASN A 156 6.59 -14.99 17.02
N TRP A 157 6.31 -13.78 16.54
CA TRP A 157 5.80 -13.54 15.21
C TRP A 157 6.37 -12.23 14.69
N GLU A 158 6.31 -12.07 13.38
CA GLU A 158 6.58 -10.82 12.71
C GLU A 158 5.25 -10.25 12.21
N ALA A 159 5.18 -8.93 12.10
CA ALA A 159 4.12 -8.24 11.39
C ALA A 159 4.78 -7.22 10.49
N GLU A 160 4.10 -6.84 9.40
CA GLU A 160 4.50 -5.63 8.71
C GLU A 160 4.53 -4.51 9.76
N ALA A 161 5.58 -3.69 9.73
CA ALA A 161 5.66 -2.56 10.65
C ALA A 161 4.32 -1.86 10.55
N PRO A 162 3.66 -1.48 11.67
CA PRO A 162 2.62 -0.49 11.59
C PRO A 162 3.27 0.66 10.85
N THR A 163 2.93 0.80 9.57
CA THR A 163 3.20 1.99 8.80
C THR A 163 2.24 2.94 9.48
N GLY A 164 2.70 3.57 10.58
CA GLY A 164 1.94 4.57 11.30
C GLY A 164 1.40 5.48 10.21
N GLY A 165 0.07 5.41 10.01
CA GLY A 165 -0.60 5.64 8.73
C GLY A 165 0.24 6.46 7.78
N GLY A 166 0.98 5.79 6.88
CA GLY A 166 1.82 6.45 5.90
C GLY A 166 0.92 7.16 4.91
N GLY A 167 0.41 8.34 5.28
CA GLY A 167 -0.50 9.12 4.46
C GLY A 167 0.07 9.21 3.06
N THR A 168 -0.68 8.69 2.10
CA THR A 168 -0.35 8.91 0.70
C THR A 168 -0.66 10.37 0.39
N GLU A 169 0.30 11.07 -0.18
CA GLU A 169 0.13 12.46 -0.61
C GLU A 169 0.17 12.50 -2.13
N GLU A 170 -0.87 13.04 -2.75
CA GLU A 170 -0.80 13.45 -4.15
C GLU A 170 -0.15 14.84 -4.23
N LEU A 171 1.03 14.91 -4.82
CA LEU A 171 1.75 16.14 -5.11
C LEU A 171 1.11 16.84 -6.31
N ILE A 172 0.26 17.83 -6.03
CA ILE A 172 -0.46 18.61 -7.03
C ILE A 172 0.11 20.02 -7.11
N TYR A 173 0.61 20.39 -8.29
CA TYR A 173 1.11 21.74 -8.58
C TYR A 173 0.38 22.43 -9.74
N ASP A 174 -0.64 21.76 -10.29
CA ASP A 174 -1.57 22.30 -11.28
C ASP A 174 -2.92 22.68 -10.63
N ASN A 175 -3.85 23.18 -11.44
CA ASN A 175 -5.22 23.53 -11.03
C ASN A 175 -6.30 22.64 -11.69
N GLY A 176 -5.89 21.55 -12.33
CA GLY A 176 -6.76 20.63 -13.08
C GLY A 176 -7.32 21.19 -14.39
N VAL A 177 -6.87 22.38 -14.85
CA VAL A 177 -7.40 23.03 -16.05
C VAL A 177 -6.38 22.97 -17.18
N ALA A 178 -6.66 22.19 -18.22
CA ALA A 178 -5.90 22.24 -19.47
C ALA A 178 -6.41 23.38 -20.35
N THR A 179 -5.52 24.29 -20.75
CA THR A 179 -5.83 25.38 -21.71
C THR A 179 -5.15 25.19 -23.07
N GLY A 180 -4.21 24.26 -23.13
CA GLY A 180 -3.50 23.83 -24.32
C GLY A 180 -2.78 22.51 -24.09
N ALA A 181 -2.15 21.99 -25.14
CA ALA A 181 -1.29 20.82 -25.07
C ALA A 181 0.01 21.05 -25.86
N TYR A 182 1.09 20.45 -25.39
CA TYR A 182 2.43 20.67 -25.90
C TYR A 182 3.17 19.35 -26.08
N SER A 183 3.98 19.26 -27.14
CA SER A 183 4.89 18.15 -27.38
C SER A 183 6.10 18.63 -28.17
N TYR A 184 7.24 18.00 -27.92
CA TYR A 184 8.45 18.27 -28.68
C TYR A 184 9.34 17.03 -28.70
N ASN A 185 9.43 16.36 -29.84
CA ASN A 185 10.07 15.06 -29.94
C ASN A 185 11.55 15.09 -29.47
N GLY A 186 11.86 14.20 -28.54
CA GLY A 186 13.13 14.03 -27.84
C GLY A 186 13.32 14.95 -26.63
N TYR A 187 12.30 15.71 -26.24
CA TYR A 187 12.34 16.52 -25.03
C TYR A 187 11.50 15.88 -23.93
N THR A 188 11.82 16.20 -22.69
CA THR A 188 11.06 15.77 -21.52
C THR A 188 10.52 16.98 -20.78
N MET A 189 9.21 17.19 -20.87
CA MET A 189 8.50 18.27 -20.18
C MET A 189 8.17 17.84 -18.77
N SER A 190 8.65 18.56 -17.77
CA SER A 190 8.71 18.08 -16.39
C SER A 190 8.22 19.10 -15.37
N THR A 191 7.68 18.59 -14.27
CA THR A 191 7.27 19.37 -13.09
C THR A 191 8.15 19.02 -11.91
N HIS A 192 8.60 20.06 -11.20
CA HIS A 192 9.35 19.97 -9.96
C HIS A 192 8.44 19.60 -8.79
N MET A 193 8.67 18.42 -8.24
CA MET A 193 7.92 17.83 -7.12
C MET A 193 8.67 18.04 -5.81
N SER A 194 7.97 18.57 -4.80
CA SER A 194 8.53 18.83 -3.47
C SER A 194 7.79 18.07 -2.37
N PRO A 195 8.21 16.82 -2.05
CA PRO A 195 7.65 16.10 -0.91
C PRO A 195 8.10 16.71 0.43
N ALA A 196 7.33 16.46 1.49
CA ALA A 196 7.54 16.95 2.86
C ALA A 196 8.74 16.31 3.59
N GLY A 197 9.32 15.25 3.03
CA GLY A 197 10.40 14.47 3.61
C GLY A 197 10.76 13.28 2.72
N PRO A 198 11.63 12.37 3.20
CA PRO A 198 11.91 11.11 2.52
C PRO A 198 10.61 10.32 2.29
N CYS A 199 10.40 9.82 1.07
CA CYS A 199 9.19 9.10 0.69
C CYS A 199 9.41 8.11 -0.46
N GLN A 200 8.54 7.11 -0.55
CA GLN A 200 8.42 6.27 -1.73
C GLN A 200 7.48 6.93 -2.75
N VAL A 201 7.82 6.88 -4.05
CA VAL A 201 6.90 7.30 -5.11
C VAL A 201 6.07 6.10 -5.57
N LEU A 202 4.74 6.24 -5.53
CA LEU A 202 3.79 5.18 -5.80
C LEU A 202 3.16 5.29 -7.20
N GLU A 203 2.80 6.50 -7.63
CA GLU A 203 2.06 6.70 -8.88
C GLU A 203 2.55 7.98 -9.58
N LEU A 204 2.59 7.96 -10.92
CA LEU A 204 2.79 9.15 -11.76
C LEU A 204 1.54 9.42 -12.59
N LYS A 205 1.16 10.69 -12.72
CA LYS A 205 -0.06 11.11 -13.43
C LYS A 205 0.24 12.20 -14.45
N PHE A 206 -0.34 12.05 -15.64
CA PHE A 206 -0.18 12.99 -16.75
C PHE A 206 -1.52 13.27 -17.41
N TYR A 207 -1.88 14.52 -17.61
CA TYR A 207 -3.03 14.86 -18.45
C TYR A 207 -2.57 14.92 -19.91
N THR A 208 -3.13 14.09 -20.78
CA THR A 208 -2.66 13.94 -22.16
C THR A 208 -3.75 14.23 -23.19
N THR A 209 -3.33 14.49 -24.42
CA THR A 209 -4.20 14.45 -25.60
C THR A 209 -3.41 13.91 -26.79
N ILE A 210 -4.11 13.40 -27.80
CA ILE A 210 -3.49 12.70 -28.92
C ILE A 210 -4.01 13.20 -30.27
N GLN A 211 -3.25 12.95 -31.32
CA GLN A 211 -3.68 13.06 -32.71
C GLN A 211 -3.58 11.69 -33.38
N ALA A 212 -4.28 11.51 -34.50
CA ALA A 212 -4.24 10.26 -35.25
C ALA A 212 -2.80 9.84 -35.58
N GLY A 213 -2.36 8.72 -35.01
CA GLY A 213 -0.99 8.24 -35.10
C GLY A 213 -0.55 7.50 -33.84
N ASP A 214 0.75 7.56 -33.57
CA ASP A 214 1.37 6.99 -32.38
C ASP A 214 0.99 7.80 -31.14
N ASN A 215 0.53 7.14 -30.08
CA ASN A 215 0.14 7.75 -28.81
C ASN A 215 1.10 7.39 -27.66
N SER A 216 2.31 6.90 -27.97
CA SER A 216 3.29 6.54 -26.96
C SER A 216 4.08 7.74 -26.42
N PHE A 217 4.46 7.69 -25.15
CA PHE A 217 5.41 8.60 -24.51
C PHE A 217 6.21 7.87 -23.43
N ASN A 218 7.25 8.48 -22.89
CA ASN A 218 7.98 7.92 -21.74
C ASN A 218 7.64 8.70 -20.47
N ALA A 219 7.13 8.04 -19.43
CA ALA A 219 7.09 8.59 -18.09
C ALA A 219 8.48 8.51 -17.47
N GLN A 220 9.06 9.65 -17.09
CA GLN A 220 10.44 9.74 -16.60
C GLN A 220 10.52 10.47 -15.27
N MET A 221 11.52 10.12 -14.46
CA MET A 221 11.87 10.85 -13.25
C MET A 221 13.35 11.22 -13.22
N PHE A 222 13.67 12.40 -12.68
CA PHE A 222 15.04 12.86 -12.49
C PHE A 222 15.27 13.39 -11.07
N ASP A 223 16.53 13.39 -10.64
CA ASP A 223 16.93 14.01 -9.37
C ASP A 223 16.79 15.54 -9.38
N TRP A 224 16.73 16.16 -8.19
CA TRP A 224 16.86 17.60 -8.03
C TRP A 224 18.26 17.98 -7.55
N ALA A 225 18.95 18.86 -8.29
CA ALA A 225 20.30 19.31 -7.97
C ALA A 225 20.30 20.60 -7.12
N GLY A 226 19.40 20.66 -6.12
CA GLY A 226 19.30 21.69 -5.09
C GLY A 226 18.71 23.04 -5.51
N SER A 227 19.05 23.56 -6.70
CA SER A 227 18.51 24.84 -7.21
C SER A 227 18.01 24.79 -8.65
N GLN A 228 18.20 23.65 -9.31
CA GLN A 228 17.76 23.36 -10.66
C GLN A 228 17.59 21.85 -10.80
N PRO A 229 16.85 21.37 -11.82
CA PRO A 229 16.77 19.94 -12.11
C PRO A 229 18.15 19.29 -12.29
N GLY A 230 18.31 18.07 -11.80
CA GLY A 230 19.46 17.21 -12.06
C GLY A 230 19.30 16.43 -13.36
N THR A 231 20.32 15.68 -13.74
CA THR A 231 20.32 14.87 -14.99
C THR A 231 20.41 13.37 -14.72
N THR A 232 20.35 12.96 -13.45
CA THR A 232 20.31 11.55 -13.07
C THR A 232 18.89 11.06 -13.26
N GLU A 233 18.70 10.14 -14.20
CA GLU A 233 17.40 9.47 -14.38
C GLU A 233 17.17 8.48 -13.24
N LEU A 234 16.07 8.66 -12.51
CA LEU A 234 15.64 7.81 -11.40
C LEU A 234 14.69 6.70 -11.89
N PHE A 235 13.89 7.00 -12.90
CA PHE A 235 12.88 6.09 -13.45
C PHE A 235 12.56 6.43 -14.91
N ASN A 236 12.23 5.41 -15.71
CA ASN A 236 11.83 5.57 -17.11
C ASN A 236 11.00 4.38 -17.60
N GLN A 237 9.78 4.64 -18.06
CA GLN A 237 8.88 3.63 -18.60
C GLN A 237 8.06 4.18 -19.77
N SER A 238 7.92 3.39 -20.83
CA SER A 238 7.04 3.73 -21.96
C SER A 238 5.57 3.54 -21.55
N MET A 239 4.74 4.52 -21.90
CA MET A 239 3.32 4.63 -21.60
C MET A 239 2.52 4.94 -22.86
N THR A 240 1.21 4.65 -22.81
CA THR A 240 0.24 4.98 -23.85
C THR A 240 -0.64 6.12 -23.35
N ALA A 241 -0.69 7.23 -24.08
CA ALA A 241 -1.51 8.39 -23.74
C ALA A 241 -2.98 8.19 -24.13
N VAL A 242 -3.84 8.89 -23.41
CA VAL A 242 -5.29 8.98 -23.64
C VAL A 242 -5.65 10.36 -24.19
N ASP A 243 -6.79 10.46 -24.88
CA ASP A 243 -7.24 11.73 -25.47
C ASP A 243 -8.02 12.59 -24.47
N GLU A 244 -7.55 13.81 -24.22
CA GLU A 244 -8.14 14.81 -23.32
C GLU A 244 -8.47 14.29 -21.91
N ASP A 245 -7.63 13.40 -21.37
CA ASP A 245 -7.84 12.77 -20.07
C ASP A 245 -6.52 12.48 -19.32
N TRP A 246 -6.63 12.12 -18.04
CA TRP A 246 -5.51 11.70 -17.21
C TRP A 246 -5.12 10.25 -17.51
N VAL A 247 -3.82 10.00 -17.62
CA VAL A 247 -3.22 8.67 -17.55
C VAL A 247 -2.40 8.54 -16.28
N SER A 248 -2.62 7.44 -15.58
CA SER A 248 -1.91 7.03 -14.37
C SER A 248 -0.92 5.91 -14.68
N LEU A 249 0.22 5.93 -14.00
CA LEU A 249 1.20 4.84 -13.99
C LEU A 249 1.52 4.48 -12.54
N ASP A 250 1.10 3.29 -12.11
CA ASP A 250 1.54 2.70 -10.84
C ASP A 250 3.00 2.24 -10.95
N ILE A 251 3.84 2.77 -10.08
CA ILE A 251 5.26 2.45 -9.93
C ILE A 251 5.61 1.96 -8.53
N SER A 252 4.62 1.67 -7.68
CA SER A 252 4.81 1.21 -6.30
C SER A 252 5.76 0.01 -6.22
N GLY A 253 5.58 -0.98 -7.10
CA GLY A 253 6.44 -2.16 -7.19
C GLY A 253 7.89 -1.90 -7.65
N SER A 254 8.19 -0.70 -8.16
CA SER A 254 9.55 -0.29 -8.55
C SER A 254 10.40 0.19 -7.37
N ASN A 255 9.79 0.39 -6.19
CA ASN A 255 10.46 0.82 -4.95
C ASN A 255 11.36 2.07 -5.16
N VAL A 256 10.81 3.09 -5.82
CA VAL A 256 11.53 4.35 -6.07
C VAL A 256 11.48 5.22 -4.83
N GLU A 257 12.57 5.24 -4.07
CA GLU A 257 12.75 6.07 -2.88
C GLU A 257 13.40 7.41 -3.22
N VAL A 258 12.85 8.51 -2.69
CA VAL A 258 13.42 9.86 -2.81
C VAL A 258 13.62 10.50 -1.44
N ASP A 259 14.74 11.20 -1.29
CA ASP A 259 15.08 12.00 -0.10
C ASP A 259 15.25 13.46 -0.53
N GLY A 260 14.10 14.14 -0.67
CA GLY A 260 14.00 15.53 -1.14
C GLY A 260 13.30 15.68 -2.50
N ASP A 261 13.43 16.88 -3.06
CA ASP A 261 12.82 17.27 -4.33
C ASP A 261 13.24 16.35 -5.50
N PHE A 262 12.34 16.20 -6.48
CA PHE A 262 12.59 15.44 -7.71
C PHE A 262 11.80 16.01 -8.90
N MET A 263 12.07 15.51 -10.11
CA MET A 263 11.34 15.88 -11.31
C MET A 263 10.50 14.71 -11.82
N VAL A 264 9.28 14.99 -12.26
CA VAL A 264 8.44 14.04 -13.01
C VAL A 264 8.21 14.60 -14.41
N GLY A 265 8.45 13.79 -15.43
CA GLY A 265 8.54 14.24 -16.82
C GLY A 265 7.79 13.38 -17.81
N PHE A 266 7.15 14.06 -18.77
CA PHE A 266 6.61 13.49 -19.99
C PHE A 266 7.67 13.55 -21.08
N GLY A 267 8.26 12.40 -21.41
CA GLY A 267 9.23 12.21 -22.48
C GLY A 267 8.54 12.06 -23.82
N SER A 268 8.56 13.12 -24.63
CA SER A 268 7.95 13.14 -25.95
C SER A 268 8.81 12.37 -26.94
N ILE A 269 8.27 11.30 -27.55
CA ILE A 269 9.00 10.43 -28.50
C ILE A 269 8.41 10.43 -29.91
N ASN A 270 7.25 11.07 -30.09
CA ASN A 270 6.59 11.27 -31.36
C ASN A 270 5.94 12.66 -31.42
N ALA A 271 5.33 13.00 -32.55
CA ALA A 271 4.70 14.30 -32.79
C ALA A 271 3.16 14.28 -32.68
N THR A 272 2.60 13.16 -32.22
CA THR A 272 1.16 12.89 -32.18
C THR A 272 0.63 12.70 -30.76
N THR A 273 1.50 12.73 -29.76
CA THR A 273 1.17 12.63 -28.33
C THR A 273 1.56 13.92 -27.61
N PHE A 274 0.67 14.47 -26.80
CA PHE A 274 0.84 15.78 -26.17
C PHE A 274 0.53 15.75 -24.68
N LEU A 275 1.26 16.56 -23.92
CA LEU A 275 1.02 16.84 -22.51
C LEU A 275 0.19 18.12 -22.35
N GLY A 276 -0.81 18.09 -21.49
CA GLY A 276 -1.62 19.27 -21.16
C GLY A 276 -0.88 20.31 -20.32
N TYR A 277 -1.20 21.58 -20.54
CA TYR A 277 -0.70 22.69 -19.73
C TYR A 277 -1.74 23.81 -19.53
N ASP A 278 -1.53 24.62 -18.50
CA ASP A 278 -2.28 25.86 -18.24
C ASP A 278 -1.42 27.10 -18.56
N ALA A 279 -1.72 27.78 -19.67
CA ALA A 279 -1.10 29.03 -20.09
C ALA A 279 -1.35 30.20 -19.12
N GLY A 280 -2.38 30.09 -18.27
CA GLY A 280 -2.77 31.10 -17.28
C GLY A 280 -2.12 30.92 -15.91
N LEU A 281 -1.36 29.83 -15.70
CA LEU A 281 -0.76 29.49 -14.41
C LEU A 281 0.76 29.39 -14.57
N ASP A 282 1.49 30.27 -13.88
CA ASP A 282 2.94 30.16 -13.69
C ASP A 282 3.21 29.88 -12.21
N ASN A 283 3.65 28.66 -11.91
CA ASN A 283 3.99 28.22 -10.56
C ASN A 283 5.52 28.13 -10.34
N GLY A 284 6.33 28.47 -11.35
CA GLY A 284 7.79 28.37 -11.32
C GLY A 284 8.35 26.95 -11.19
N ARG A 285 7.55 25.90 -11.45
CA ARG A 285 7.91 24.49 -11.26
C ARG A 285 8.09 23.70 -12.56
N SER A 286 7.79 24.29 -13.72
CA SER A 286 7.86 23.60 -15.01
C SER A 286 9.19 23.79 -15.72
N TRP A 287 9.73 22.71 -16.29
CA TRP A 287 11.04 22.67 -16.93
C TRP A 287 11.05 21.70 -18.12
N ASP A 288 11.76 22.07 -19.17
CA ASP A 288 12.01 21.23 -20.35
C ASP A 288 13.44 20.69 -20.33
N TYR A 289 13.58 19.38 -20.45
CA TYR A 289 14.86 18.72 -20.69
C TYR A 289 15.07 18.51 -22.19
N ASP A 290 16.17 19.04 -22.73
CA ASP A 290 16.48 18.95 -24.15
C ASP A 290 17.32 17.71 -24.51
N ASN A 291 17.36 17.39 -25.80
CA ASN A 291 18.19 16.32 -26.39
C ASN A 291 19.71 16.53 -26.21
N ALA A 292 20.16 17.72 -25.79
CA ALA A 292 21.57 18.03 -25.52
C ALA A 292 21.94 17.86 -24.03
N GLY A 293 20.98 17.47 -23.19
CA GLY A 293 21.15 17.25 -21.75
C GLY A 293 21.05 18.53 -20.92
N GLY A 294 20.36 19.56 -21.42
CA GLY A 294 20.16 20.84 -20.77
C GLY A 294 18.72 21.04 -20.30
N TRP A 295 18.55 21.72 -19.16
CA TRP A 295 17.25 22.12 -18.62
C TRP A 295 16.94 23.59 -18.94
N ALA A 296 15.71 23.86 -19.34
CA ALA A 296 15.18 25.21 -19.54
C ALA A 296 13.89 25.39 -18.73
N ALA A 297 13.76 26.51 -18.01
CA ALA A 297 12.53 26.81 -17.27
C ALA A 297 11.40 27.16 -18.23
N TRP A 298 10.19 26.69 -17.89
CA TRP A 298 8.94 26.95 -18.58
C TRP A 298 8.01 27.73 -17.66
N ASN A 299 7.33 28.74 -18.20
CA ASN A 299 6.57 29.74 -17.43
C ASN A 299 5.05 29.49 -17.43
N GLU A 300 4.64 28.27 -17.76
CA GLU A 300 3.25 27.81 -17.73
C GLU A 300 3.24 26.47 -16.98
N ALA A 301 2.11 26.07 -16.40
CA ALA A 301 2.08 24.88 -15.55
C ALA A 301 1.70 23.65 -16.37
N TYR A 302 2.59 22.65 -16.38
CA TYR A 302 2.26 21.32 -16.88
C TYR A 302 1.33 20.58 -15.92
N LEU A 303 0.37 19.83 -16.47
CA LEU A 303 -0.53 18.96 -15.71
C LEU A 303 0.14 17.61 -15.48
N ILE A 304 1.02 17.58 -14.49
CA ILE A 304 1.76 16.40 -14.02
C ILE A 304 1.62 16.31 -12.51
N ARG A 305 1.35 15.11 -12.00
CA ARG A 305 1.24 14.83 -10.56
C ARG A 305 1.99 13.56 -10.20
N ALA A 306 2.23 13.38 -8.90
CA ALA A 306 2.78 12.15 -8.35
C ALA A 306 2.11 11.81 -7.03
N VAL A 307 1.93 10.52 -6.73
CA VAL A 307 1.50 10.05 -5.42
C VAL A 307 2.72 9.52 -4.69
N VAL A 308 2.95 9.98 -3.46
CA VAL A 308 4.07 9.56 -2.61
C VAL A 308 3.58 9.02 -1.28
N GLN A 309 4.39 8.18 -0.64
CA GLN A 309 4.14 7.61 0.68
C GLN A 309 5.26 7.94 1.63
N TYR A 310 4.93 8.57 2.76
CA TYR A 310 5.90 8.86 3.82
C TYR A 310 6.03 7.68 4.78
N PRO A 311 7.27 7.30 5.15
CA PRO A 311 7.50 6.27 6.16
C PRO A 311 6.98 6.65 7.56
N ASP A 312 6.74 7.93 7.83
CA ASP A 312 6.34 8.49 9.15
C ASP A 312 4.99 9.22 9.14
N GLY A 313 4.16 9.01 8.11
CA GLY A 313 2.79 9.54 8.05
C GLY A 313 2.64 11.06 7.96
N ARG A 314 3.72 11.80 7.62
CA ARG A 314 3.63 13.25 7.41
C ARG A 314 2.78 13.62 6.21
N ILE A 315 2.14 14.79 6.28
CA ILE A 315 1.59 15.52 5.13
C ILE A 315 2.25 16.90 5.10
N ALA A 316 2.47 17.48 3.92
CA ALA A 316 3.06 18.82 3.83
C ALA A 316 2.15 19.87 4.50
N GLU A 317 2.69 20.72 5.38
CA GLU A 317 1.96 21.94 5.79
C GLU A 317 1.77 22.84 4.57
N ILE A 318 0.54 23.33 4.37
CA ILE A 318 0.24 24.32 3.33
C ILE A 318 1.15 25.55 3.56
N GLY A 319 2.17 25.67 2.73
CA GLY A 319 3.05 26.82 2.69
C GLY A 319 2.30 28.07 2.23
N ALA A 320 1.72 28.79 3.19
CA ALA A 320 1.29 30.17 3.03
C ALA A 320 2.51 31.02 2.64
N GLY A 321 2.57 31.36 1.35
CA GLY A 321 3.69 32.08 0.77
C GLY A 321 3.39 33.49 0.30
N ILE A 322 2.58 34.32 0.99
CA ILE A 322 2.75 35.80 0.89
C ILE A 322 2.34 36.51 2.19
N SER A 323 3.29 37.21 2.80
CA SER A 323 3.10 38.10 3.94
C SER A 323 2.40 39.42 3.55
N ASP A 324 1.38 39.78 4.33
CA ASP A 324 0.95 41.12 4.79
C ASP A 324 1.19 42.35 3.89
N ASP A 325 0.13 43.06 3.46
CA ASP A 325 -0.40 44.25 4.16
C ASP A 325 -1.44 45.04 3.29
N GLN A 326 -2.50 45.53 3.96
CA GLN A 326 -3.49 46.57 3.57
C GLN A 326 -4.59 46.30 2.52
N VAL A 327 -5.81 46.09 3.05
CA VAL A 327 -7.12 46.25 2.38
C VAL A 327 -7.57 47.71 2.39
N THR A 328 -8.06 48.25 1.26
CA THR A 328 -9.10 49.31 1.25
C THR A 328 -9.92 49.25 -0.03
N LEU A 329 -11.26 49.14 0.10
CA LEU A 329 -12.21 49.13 -1.02
C LEU A 329 -13.14 50.36 -0.95
N THR A 330 -13.34 51.05 -2.08
CA THR A 330 -14.61 51.66 -2.55
C THR A 330 -14.44 52.33 -3.95
N PRO A 331 -15.52 52.59 -4.72
CA PRO A 331 -15.65 52.08 -6.10
C PRO A 331 -15.61 53.16 -7.20
N GLY A 332 -15.31 52.74 -8.44
CA GLY A 332 -15.50 53.55 -9.64
C GLY A 332 -15.07 52.83 -10.92
N PHE A 333 -16.05 52.37 -11.70
CA PHE A 333 -15.88 51.69 -13.00
C PHE A 333 -15.13 52.54 -14.06
N SER A 334 -14.17 51.93 -14.76
CA SER A 334 -13.92 52.19 -16.19
C SER A 334 -13.13 51.06 -16.82
N LEU A 335 -13.60 50.58 -17.98
CA LEU A 335 -13.09 49.46 -18.76
C LEU A 335 -11.68 49.69 -19.33
N THR A 336 -10.73 48.80 -19.04
CA THR A 336 -9.90 48.05 -20.01
C THR A 336 -8.90 47.17 -19.24
N ALA A 337 -8.78 45.89 -19.66
CA ALA A 337 -7.82 44.88 -19.19
C ALA A 337 -7.89 44.45 -17.70
N HIS A 338 -7.94 43.12 -17.52
CA HIS A 338 -7.79 42.34 -16.28
C HIS A 338 -8.73 42.60 -15.09
N GLY A 339 -9.31 41.50 -14.60
CA GLY A 339 -9.97 41.42 -13.30
C GLY A 339 -10.61 40.05 -13.12
N ARG A 340 -9.98 39.20 -12.29
CA ARG A 340 -10.67 38.15 -11.53
C ARG A 340 -11.78 38.82 -10.70
N ASP A 341 -12.95 38.21 -10.57
CA ASP A 341 -13.41 37.69 -9.27
C ASP A 341 -14.74 36.92 -9.44
N TYR A 342 -14.81 35.73 -8.84
CA TYR A 342 -16.05 35.06 -8.47
C TYR A 342 -15.89 34.60 -7.02
N THR A 343 -16.15 35.52 -6.09
CA THR A 343 -16.48 35.18 -4.71
C THR A 343 -17.91 34.63 -4.68
N ASP A 344 -18.03 33.32 -4.66
CA ASP A 344 -19.01 32.54 -3.87
C ASP A 344 -18.85 31.06 -4.23
N VAL A 345 -17.74 30.46 -3.79
CA VAL A 345 -17.71 29.03 -3.54
C VAL A 345 -17.58 28.88 -2.03
N VAL A 346 -18.65 28.38 -1.43
CA VAL A 346 -18.63 27.82 -0.10
C VAL A 346 -17.46 26.84 -0.08
N THR A 347 -16.46 27.09 0.78
CA THR A 347 -15.53 26.05 1.18
C THR A 347 -16.37 24.93 1.77
N VAL A 348 -16.70 23.95 0.94
CA VAL A 348 -16.78 22.60 1.46
C VAL A 348 -15.32 22.37 1.87
N ASP A 349 -15.11 22.14 3.17
CA ASP A 349 -13.88 21.50 3.64
C ASP A 349 -13.55 20.39 2.64
N PRO A 350 -12.28 20.17 2.25
CA PRO A 350 -11.96 18.88 1.67
C PRO A 350 -12.60 17.85 2.59
N GLN A 351 -13.54 17.06 2.05
CA GLN A 351 -13.78 15.79 2.71
C GLN A 351 -12.43 15.12 2.65
N ASP A 352 -11.91 14.98 3.85
CA ASP A 352 -10.79 14.17 4.18
C ASP A 352 -11.11 12.77 3.66
N ASN A 353 -10.72 12.47 2.42
CA ASN A 353 -10.55 11.09 1.96
C ASN A 353 -9.24 10.62 2.57
N ARG A 354 -9.25 10.53 3.91
CA ARG A 354 -8.19 9.91 4.68
C ARG A 354 -8.08 8.52 4.09
N SER A 355 -6.90 8.16 3.60
CA SER A 355 -6.41 6.83 3.89
C SER A 355 -6.39 6.73 5.41
N ALA A 356 -7.49 6.24 5.99
CA ALA A 356 -7.57 5.99 7.40
C ALA A 356 -6.37 5.13 7.75
N GLY A 357 -5.53 5.69 8.62
CA GLY A 357 -4.29 5.05 9.02
C GLY A 357 -4.64 3.68 9.56
N ARG A 358 -4.05 2.65 8.94
CA ARG A 358 -4.02 1.27 9.40
C ARG A 358 -3.40 1.23 10.79
N THR A 359 -4.13 1.64 11.83
CA THR A 359 -3.60 1.63 13.19
C THR A 359 -3.78 0.21 13.71
N LEU A 360 -2.82 -0.64 13.35
CA LEU A 360 -2.59 -1.89 14.04
C LEU A 360 -2.49 -1.57 15.53
N ASP A 361 -3.44 -2.06 16.32
CA ASP A 361 -3.57 -1.70 17.73
C ASP A 361 -2.92 -2.76 18.63
N HIS A 362 -3.22 -4.03 18.39
CA HIS A 362 -2.64 -5.13 19.16
C HIS A 362 -2.71 -6.46 18.40
N PHE A 363 -2.06 -7.46 18.98
CA PHE A 363 -2.14 -8.86 18.59
C PHE A 363 -2.88 -9.65 19.66
N ASN A 364 -3.79 -10.54 19.24
CA ASN A 364 -4.42 -11.51 20.11
C ASN A 364 -3.61 -12.80 20.11
N VAL A 365 -3.30 -13.35 21.29
CA VAL A 365 -2.60 -14.63 21.42
C VAL A 365 -3.56 -15.68 21.97
N PHE A 366 -3.78 -16.73 21.19
CA PHE A 366 -4.68 -17.83 21.53
C PHE A 366 -3.90 -19.10 21.86
N ARG A 367 -4.46 -19.94 22.73
CA ARG A 367 -3.89 -21.22 23.15
C ARG A 367 -4.93 -22.33 23.15
N SER A 368 -4.52 -23.51 22.69
CA SER A 368 -5.26 -24.77 22.77
C SER A 368 -4.41 -25.84 23.51
N PRO A 369 -4.96 -26.56 24.50
CA PRO A 369 -4.25 -27.62 25.22
C PRO A 369 -4.16 -28.96 24.47
N ASP A 370 -4.93 -29.14 23.39
CA ASP A 370 -4.96 -30.36 22.58
C ASP A 370 -4.61 -30.12 21.11
N GLY A 371 -4.43 -28.86 20.69
CA GLY A 371 -4.11 -28.50 19.31
C GLY A 371 -5.26 -28.63 18.32
N GLU A 372 -6.45 -28.98 18.82
CA GLU A 372 -7.69 -29.06 18.04
C GLU A 372 -8.40 -27.68 18.04
N ASP A 373 -9.61 -27.60 17.49
CA ASP A 373 -10.39 -26.37 17.22
C ASP A 373 -10.72 -25.47 18.45
N ASN A 374 -10.32 -25.86 19.67
CA ASN A 374 -10.65 -25.14 20.91
C ASN A 374 -9.54 -24.16 21.33
N TYR A 375 -9.30 -23.12 20.54
CA TYR A 375 -8.38 -22.04 20.89
C TYR A 375 -9.07 -20.99 21.78
N ALA A 376 -8.45 -20.65 22.91
CA ALA A 376 -8.92 -19.60 23.82
C ALA A 376 -7.93 -18.43 23.85
N LEU A 377 -8.43 -17.19 23.86
CA LEU A 377 -7.61 -15.99 24.03
C LEU A 377 -6.96 -16.01 25.42
N ILE A 378 -5.63 -15.93 25.49
CA ILE A 378 -4.86 -15.95 26.74
C ILE A 378 -4.18 -14.62 27.06
N GLY A 379 -3.99 -13.77 26.06
CA GLY A 379 -3.31 -12.49 26.23
C GLY A 379 -3.31 -11.67 24.96
N THR A 380 -2.82 -10.45 25.10
CA THR A 380 -2.64 -9.52 23.98
C THR A 380 -1.25 -8.89 24.06
N THR A 381 -0.72 -8.50 22.91
CA THR A 381 0.51 -7.72 22.79
C THR A 381 0.19 -6.47 22.00
N ALA A 382 0.34 -5.29 22.60
CA ALA A 382 0.13 -4.02 21.90
C ALA A 382 1.11 -3.89 20.72
N ALA A 383 0.61 -3.40 19.60
CA ALA A 383 1.43 -3.03 18.47
C ALA A 383 2.06 -1.66 18.71
N GLU A 384 3.25 -1.44 18.17
CA GLU A 384 4.00 -0.20 18.35
C GLU A 384 4.57 0.24 17.02
N GLU A 385 4.50 1.54 16.75
CA GLU A 385 4.91 2.13 15.47
C GLU A 385 6.38 1.81 15.14
N GLY A 386 6.64 1.42 13.89
CA GLY A 386 7.98 1.05 13.42
C GLY A 386 8.52 -0.28 13.96
N VAL A 387 7.70 -1.07 14.67
CA VAL A 387 8.10 -2.38 15.19
C VAL A 387 7.51 -3.52 14.36
N THR A 388 8.39 -4.41 13.91
CA THR A 388 8.05 -5.60 13.10
C THR A 388 8.11 -6.92 13.86
N ASP A 389 8.81 -6.97 14.99
CA ASP A 389 9.13 -8.22 15.71
C ASP A 389 8.47 -8.22 17.09
N TYR A 390 7.62 -9.22 17.35
CA TYR A 390 6.83 -9.30 18.57
C TYR A 390 6.99 -10.65 19.27
N SER A 391 6.79 -10.66 20.59
CA SER A 391 6.76 -11.91 21.34
C SER A 391 5.80 -11.90 22.53
N TYR A 392 5.37 -13.09 22.92
CA TYR A 392 4.54 -13.34 24.09
C TYR A 392 5.08 -14.54 24.87
N PHE A 393 5.30 -14.36 26.17
CA PHE A 393 5.79 -15.42 27.05
C PHE A 393 4.67 -15.94 27.96
N ASP A 394 4.15 -17.12 27.63
CA ASP A 394 3.12 -17.79 28.40
C ASP A 394 3.74 -18.60 29.54
N THR A 395 3.60 -18.09 30.75
CA THR A 395 4.04 -18.74 32.00
C THR A 395 2.94 -19.55 32.69
N ASP A 396 1.69 -19.47 32.24
CA ASP A 396 0.55 -20.16 32.86
C ASP A 396 0.35 -21.55 32.25
N VAL A 397 1.41 -22.36 32.28
CA VAL A 397 1.49 -23.67 31.62
C VAL A 397 1.96 -24.77 32.59
N GLU A 398 1.43 -25.98 32.39
CA GLU A 398 1.90 -27.19 33.08
C GLU A 398 2.65 -28.12 32.11
N ILE A 399 3.08 -29.30 32.57
CA ILE A 399 3.73 -30.30 31.70
C ILE A 399 2.71 -30.86 30.70
N ALA A 400 2.64 -30.27 29.52
CA ALA A 400 1.77 -30.66 28.42
C ALA A 400 2.27 -30.06 27.09
N THR A 401 1.62 -30.46 25.99
CA THR A 401 1.74 -29.75 24.72
C THR A 401 0.66 -28.68 24.66
N TYR A 402 1.03 -27.48 24.23
CA TYR A 402 0.10 -26.40 23.95
C TYR A 402 0.34 -25.88 22.54
N CYS A 403 -0.73 -25.62 21.81
CA CYS A 403 -0.64 -25.02 20.48
C CYS A 403 -1.16 -23.58 20.53
N TYR A 404 -0.54 -22.70 19.75
CA TYR A 404 -0.76 -21.26 19.80
C TYR A 404 -1.08 -20.71 18.42
N LYS A 405 -1.98 -19.72 18.38
CA LYS A 405 -2.29 -18.91 17.21
C LYS A 405 -2.21 -17.44 17.56
N VAL A 406 -1.96 -16.59 16.56
CA VAL A 406 -1.89 -15.14 16.73
C VAL A 406 -2.67 -14.46 15.61
N THR A 407 -3.48 -13.45 15.94
CA THR A 407 -4.09 -12.53 14.95
C THR A 407 -3.64 -11.11 15.24
N ALA A 408 -3.75 -10.24 14.24
CA ALA A 408 -3.59 -8.80 14.34
C ALA A 408 -4.97 -8.13 14.42
N VAL A 409 -5.11 -7.10 15.26
CA VAL A 409 -6.33 -6.31 15.40
C VAL A 409 -6.03 -4.86 15.02
N TYR A 410 -6.74 -4.38 14.01
CA TYR A 410 -6.72 -3.00 13.54
C TYR A 410 -7.96 -2.29 14.06
N MET A 411 -7.79 -1.09 14.62
CA MET A 411 -8.90 -0.33 15.19
C MET A 411 -8.81 1.15 14.84
N SER A 412 -9.96 1.75 14.58
CA SER A 412 -10.16 3.19 14.50
C SER A 412 -11.30 3.63 15.43
N GLU A 413 -11.69 4.90 15.35
CA GLU A 413 -12.87 5.40 16.09
C GLU A 413 -14.18 4.75 15.64
N THR A 414 -14.26 4.25 14.41
CA THR A 414 -15.51 3.78 13.79
C THR A 414 -15.48 2.32 13.36
N ASP A 415 -14.33 1.67 13.39
CA ASP A 415 -14.12 0.35 12.80
C ASP A 415 -13.13 -0.52 13.60
N GLU A 416 -13.33 -1.83 13.52
CA GLU A 416 -12.45 -2.85 14.08
C GLU A 416 -12.35 -4.01 13.09
N CYS A 417 -11.14 -4.47 12.84
CA CYS A 417 -10.88 -5.60 11.96
C CYS A 417 -9.79 -6.49 12.51
N GLU A 418 -10.13 -7.76 12.63
CA GLU A 418 -9.20 -8.81 13.03
C GLU A 418 -8.73 -9.57 11.79
N SER A 419 -7.43 -9.79 11.69
CA SER A 419 -6.81 -10.54 10.59
C SER A 419 -7.08 -12.04 10.68
N ASP A 420 -6.71 -12.74 9.61
CA ASP A 420 -6.48 -14.18 9.69
C ASP A 420 -5.33 -14.52 10.66
N PHE A 421 -5.22 -15.81 10.99
CA PHE A 421 -4.17 -16.31 11.89
C PHE A 421 -2.79 -16.27 11.23
N ALA A 422 -1.78 -16.02 12.06
CA ALA A 422 -0.40 -15.95 11.63
C ALA A 422 0.13 -17.30 11.15
N LEU A 423 0.75 -17.29 9.97
CA LEU A 423 1.34 -18.48 9.37
C LEU A 423 2.75 -18.76 9.90
N THR A 424 3.12 -20.04 9.95
CA THR A 424 4.48 -20.50 10.21
C THR A 424 5.44 -20.04 9.09
N PRO A 425 6.77 -19.99 9.31
CA PRO A 425 7.74 -19.54 8.30
C PRO A 425 7.74 -20.34 6.98
N ASP A 426 7.18 -21.54 6.98
CA ASP A 426 7.02 -22.37 5.78
C ASP A 426 5.61 -22.27 5.17
N GLU A 427 4.78 -21.37 5.71
CA GLU A 427 3.40 -21.07 5.30
C GLU A 427 2.48 -22.30 5.30
N SER A 428 2.86 -23.34 6.04
CA SER A 428 2.16 -24.63 5.99
C SER A 428 1.04 -24.73 7.03
N GLN A 429 1.14 -24.00 8.15
CA GLN A 429 0.21 -24.06 9.27
C GLN A 429 -0.04 -22.66 9.83
N ASP A 430 -1.19 -22.47 10.46
CA ASP A 430 -1.60 -21.24 11.14
C ASP A 430 -1.47 -21.34 12.68
N PHE A 431 -0.71 -22.33 13.16
CA PHE A 431 -0.43 -22.55 14.58
C PHE A 431 0.97 -23.11 14.82
N VAL A 432 1.48 -22.95 16.04
CA VAL A 432 2.71 -23.60 16.52
C VAL A 432 2.47 -24.33 17.84
N CYS A 433 2.99 -25.55 17.98
CA CYS A 433 2.87 -26.33 19.21
C CYS A 433 4.19 -26.38 20.00
N VAL A 434 4.11 -26.09 21.29
CA VAL A 434 5.23 -26.11 22.23
C VAL A 434 4.99 -27.20 23.27
N PHE A 435 5.96 -28.10 23.42
CA PHE A 435 5.94 -29.12 24.47
C PHE A 435 6.66 -28.61 25.72
N VAL A 436 5.88 -28.33 26.76
CA VAL A 436 6.38 -27.83 28.04
C VAL A 436 6.77 -29.02 28.91
N THR A 437 8.02 -29.05 29.37
CA THR A 437 8.57 -30.20 30.12
C THR A 437 8.73 -29.96 31.61
N ALA A 438 8.74 -28.70 32.06
CA ALA A 438 9.19 -28.28 33.39
C ALA A 438 10.58 -28.85 33.77
N ILE A 439 11.39 -29.22 32.78
CA ILE A 439 12.78 -29.61 32.92
C ILE A 439 13.62 -28.43 32.43
N ASP A 440 14.55 -27.98 33.26
CA ASP A 440 15.63 -27.09 32.85
C ASP A 440 16.67 -27.91 32.07
N ASP A 441 17.02 -27.44 30.87
CA ASP A 441 18.14 -28.00 30.11
C ASP A 441 19.36 -27.08 30.30
N PRO A 442 20.24 -27.38 31.27
CA PRO A 442 21.40 -26.54 31.56
C PRO A 442 22.43 -26.52 30.40
N LEU A 443 22.28 -27.39 29.39
CA LEU A 443 23.11 -27.40 28.20
C LEU A 443 22.47 -26.63 27.04
N ALA A 444 21.15 -26.41 27.06
CA ALA A 444 20.48 -25.51 26.14
C ALA A 444 20.76 -24.07 26.59
N LEU A 445 21.48 -23.31 25.75
CA LEU A 445 21.63 -21.89 25.95
C LEU A 445 20.30 -21.21 25.61
N SER A 446 19.41 -21.10 26.61
CA SER A 446 18.17 -20.35 26.48
C SER A 446 18.45 -18.88 26.78
N THR A 447 17.92 -17.98 25.96
CA THR A 447 18.00 -16.54 26.21
C THR A 447 16.68 -15.92 25.79
N ILE A 448 16.10 -15.13 26.69
CA ILE A 448 14.91 -14.35 26.43
C ILE A 448 15.22 -12.87 26.56
N VAL A 449 14.57 -12.08 25.72
CA VAL A 449 14.69 -10.63 25.68
C VAL A 449 13.28 -10.07 25.79
N TYR A 450 12.99 -9.34 26.87
CA TYR A 450 11.64 -8.87 27.17
C TYR A 450 11.63 -7.54 27.96
N PRO A 451 10.56 -6.73 27.87
CA PRO A 451 9.48 -6.86 26.88
C PRO A 451 9.99 -6.63 25.46
N ASN A 452 9.32 -7.23 24.48
CA ASN A 452 9.56 -6.97 23.07
C ASN A 452 8.19 -6.68 22.41
N PRO A 453 7.89 -5.43 22.04
CA PRO A 453 8.79 -4.28 21.95
C PRO A 453 9.18 -3.68 23.32
N ALA A 454 10.36 -3.07 23.43
CA ALA A 454 10.86 -2.41 24.63
C ALA A 454 10.71 -0.88 24.54
N ARG A 455 10.29 -0.22 25.63
CA ARG A 455 10.24 1.26 25.70
C ARG A 455 11.48 1.86 26.36
N ASP A 456 11.53 1.82 27.68
CA ASP A 456 12.60 2.45 28.47
C ASP A 456 13.71 1.49 28.90
N GLN A 457 13.38 0.21 28.96
CA GLN A 457 14.30 -0.83 29.37
C GLN A 457 13.99 -2.14 28.67
N VAL A 458 15.04 -2.91 28.39
CA VAL A 458 14.94 -4.30 27.97
C VAL A 458 15.68 -5.19 28.96
N THR A 459 15.05 -6.30 29.34
CA THR A 459 15.64 -7.32 30.19
C THR A 459 16.14 -8.46 29.31
N ILE A 460 17.44 -8.72 29.39
CA ILE A 460 18.08 -9.88 28.77
C ILE A 460 18.33 -10.89 29.88
N SER A 461 17.85 -12.10 29.66
CA SER A 461 17.85 -13.16 30.65
C SER A 461 18.29 -14.46 30.00
N SER A 462 19.34 -15.08 30.54
CA SER A 462 19.91 -16.33 30.04
C SER A 462 19.88 -17.41 31.11
N SER A 463 19.78 -18.69 30.70
CA SER A 463 19.96 -19.84 31.61
C SER A 463 21.40 -19.95 32.15
N GLN A 464 22.35 -19.23 31.56
CA GLN A 464 23.77 -19.29 31.89
C GLN A 464 24.33 -17.90 32.22
N GLU A 465 25.47 -17.84 32.90
CA GLU A 465 26.16 -16.56 33.10
C GLU A 465 26.63 -16.01 31.74
N MET A 466 26.15 -14.80 31.43
CA MET A 466 26.60 -14.06 30.26
C MET A 466 27.95 -13.43 30.58
N THR A 467 28.89 -13.54 29.64
CA THR A 467 30.23 -12.94 29.74
C THR A 467 30.32 -11.60 29.01
N ARG A 468 29.53 -11.43 27.93
CA ARG A 468 29.50 -10.20 27.15
C ARG A 468 28.16 -10.02 26.43
N ILE A 469 27.68 -8.79 26.36
CA ILE A 469 26.50 -8.39 25.58
C ILE A 469 26.92 -7.30 24.61
N MET A 470 26.62 -7.51 23.33
CA MET A 470 26.76 -6.50 22.27
C MET A 470 25.39 -6.21 21.67
N VAL A 471 25.02 -4.93 21.57
CA VAL A 471 23.79 -4.50 20.91
C VAL A 471 24.18 -3.75 19.64
N LEU A 472 23.59 -4.13 18.50
CA LEU A 472 23.73 -3.47 17.22
C LEU A 472 22.38 -2.94 16.76
N ASN A 473 22.37 -1.79 16.08
CA ASN A 473 21.16 -1.32 15.38
C ASN A 473 20.97 -2.06 14.05
N TYR A 474 19.86 -1.80 13.36
CA TYR A 474 19.52 -2.45 12.08
C TYR A 474 20.54 -2.20 10.95
N VAL A 475 21.31 -1.10 11.01
CA VAL A 475 22.41 -0.80 10.05
C VAL A 475 23.71 -1.54 10.42
N GLY A 476 23.71 -2.32 11.50
CA GLY A 476 24.88 -3.06 11.98
C GLY A 476 25.89 -2.21 12.76
N GLN A 477 25.52 -0.99 13.17
CA GLN A 477 26.36 -0.17 14.03
C GLN A 477 26.28 -0.67 15.47
N LEU A 478 27.42 -0.76 16.16
CA LEU A 478 27.51 -1.17 17.55
C LEU A 478 27.03 -0.04 18.47
N VAL A 479 25.94 -0.28 19.18
CA VAL A 479 25.28 0.66 20.11
C VAL A 479 25.77 0.44 21.54
N LEU A 480 25.91 -0.82 21.95
CA LEU A 480 26.41 -1.21 23.27
C LEU A 480 27.41 -2.34 23.16
N ASP A 481 28.44 -2.30 23.99
CA ASP A 481 29.38 -3.39 24.21
C ASP A 481 29.77 -3.42 25.69
N SER A 482 29.29 -4.44 26.41
CA SER A 482 29.50 -4.57 27.85
C SER A 482 29.94 -5.97 28.21
N GLU A 483 31.03 -6.08 28.96
CA GLU A 483 31.33 -7.28 29.73
C GLU A 483 30.33 -7.40 30.89
N VAL A 484 29.81 -8.60 31.09
CA VAL A 484 28.84 -8.93 32.13
C VAL A 484 29.27 -10.23 32.81
N ASN A 485 28.78 -10.49 34.02
CA ASN A 485 29.00 -11.75 34.75
C ASN A 485 27.72 -12.07 35.53
N GLN A 486 26.59 -12.06 34.83
CA GLN A 486 25.25 -12.21 35.39
C GLN A 486 24.38 -12.99 34.39
N SER A 487 23.44 -13.77 34.89
CA SER A 487 22.41 -14.44 34.07
C SER A 487 21.21 -13.54 33.74
N LYS A 488 21.12 -12.36 34.36
CA LYS A 488 20.10 -11.34 34.12
C LYS A 488 20.72 -9.96 34.02
N VAL A 489 20.41 -9.23 32.96
CA VAL A 489 20.87 -7.86 32.73
C VAL A 489 19.68 -7.01 32.31
N VAL A 490 19.50 -5.87 32.97
CA VAL A 490 18.53 -4.85 32.58
C VAL A 490 19.29 -3.74 31.87
N LEU A 491 19.03 -3.55 30.59
CA LEU A 491 19.59 -2.47 29.79
C LEU A 491 18.62 -1.29 29.81
N ASN A 492 19.13 -0.10 30.11
CA ASN A 492 18.40 1.13 29.89
C ASN A 492 18.46 1.45 28.40
N THR A 493 17.30 1.42 27.75
CA THR A 493 17.15 1.72 26.33
C THR A 493 16.56 3.09 26.08
N SER A 494 16.33 3.91 27.12
CA SER A 494 15.64 5.22 27.05
C SER A 494 16.22 6.21 26.02
N ASP A 495 17.52 6.10 25.71
CA ASP A 495 18.21 6.97 24.77
C ASP A 495 18.33 6.36 23.35
N TYR A 496 17.76 5.17 23.12
CA TYR A 496 17.84 4.46 21.84
C TYR A 496 16.67 4.91 20.96
N GLU A 497 16.96 5.09 19.67
CA GLU A 497 15.96 5.39 18.65
C GLU A 497 15.03 4.18 18.42
N SER A 498 13.79 4.44 18.02
CA SER A 498 12.85 3.38 17.65
C SER A 498 13.39 2.53 16.50
N GLY A 499 13.04 1.25 16.50
CA GLY A 499 13.41 0.31 15.45
C GLY A 499 14.01 -0.99 15.96
N ILE A 500 14.58 -1.77 15.05
CA ILE A 500 15.07 -3.13 15.32
C ILE A 500 16.54 -3.13 15.73
N TYR A 501 16.82 -3.92 16.76
CA TYR A 501 18.15 -4.12 17.32
C TYR A 501 18.49 -5.61 17.37
N LEU A 502 19.77 -5.91 17.16
CA LEU A 502 20.35 -7.23 17.34
C LEU A 502 21.14 -7.24 18.64
N VAL A 503 20.81 -8.15 19.54
CA VAL A 503 21.63 -8.41 20.72
C VAL A 503 22.38 -9.73 20.55
N ARG A 504 23.70 -9.65 20.59
CA ARG A 504 24.62 -10.78 20.60
C ARG A 504 25.06 -11.02 22.05
N ILE A 505 24.58 -12.13 22.62
CA ILE A 505 24.92 -12.61 23.96
C ILE A 505 26.02 -13.65 23.84
N GLU A 506 27.15 -13.41 24.51
CA GLU A 506 28.23 -14.39 24.66
C GLU A 506 28.17 -15.01 26.07
N THR A 507 28.34 -16.33 26.13
CA THR A 507 28.48 -17.13 27.35
C THR A 507 29.70 -18.03 27.22
N GLU A 508 30.10 -18.72 28.30
CA GLU A 508 31.21 -19.68 28.23
C GLU A 508 30.93 -20.85 27.27
N ASN A 509 29.66 -21.19 27.05
CA ASN A 509 29.25 -22.35 26.27
C ASN A 509 28.81 -22.02 24.83
N GLY A 510 28.73 -20.74 24.46
CA GLY A 510 28.36 -20.35 23.11
C GLY A 510 27.93 -18.90 22.96
N VAL A 511 27.50 -18.57 21.74
CA VAL A 511 27.01 -17.24 21.37
C VAL A 511 25.61 -17.38 20.80
N VAL A 512 24.67 -16.60 21.33
CA VAL A 512 23.30 -16.49 20.83
C VAL A 512 23.06 -15.07 20.37
N THR A 513 22.39 -14.93 19.22
CA THR A 513 21.92 -13.64 18.73
C THR A 513 20.41 -13.63 18.79
N LYS A 514 19.82 -12.62 19.42
CA LYS A 514 18.38 -12.39 19.48
C LYS A 514 18.07 -11.02 18.87
N ARG A 515 16.91 -10.90 18.24
CA ARG A 515 16.35 -9.63 17.78
C ARG A 515 15.42 -9.10 18.87
N PHE A 516 15.37 -7.78 19.01
CA PHE A 516 14.35 -7.09 19.79
C PHE A 516 14.12 -5.72 19.21
N ALA A 517 12.94 -5.18 19.44
CA ALA A 517 12.51 -3.90 18.94
C ALA A 517 12.41 -2.86 20.07
N ILE A 518 12.63 -1.60 19.71
CA ILE A 518 12.42 -0.45 20.60
C ILE A 518 11.28 0.40 20.04
N ALA A 519 10.33 0.73 20.90
CA ALA A 519 9.18 1.59 20.64
C ALA A 519 9.24 2.86 21.50
N ARG A 520 8.84 4.01 20.95
CA ARG A 520 8.86 5.31 21.65
C ARG A 520 7.51 5.97 21.74
#